data_AF-A0AAP2RDI5-F1
#
_entry.id   AF-A0AAP2RDI5-F1
#
_cell.length_a   1.000
_cell.length_b   1.000
_cell.length_c   1.000
_cell.angle_alpha   90.00
_cell.angle_beta   90.00
_cell.angle_gamma   90.00
#
_symmetry.space_group_name_H-M   'P 1'
#
loop_
_entity.id
_entity.type
_entity.pdbx_description
1 polymer ?
#
loop_
_entity_poly.entity_id
_entity_poly.type
_entity_poly.pdbx_seq_one_letter_code
_entity_poly.pdbx_strand_id
1 'polypeptide(L)'
;MKRFGKEEALALLKKYGISPAVMEHIMAVRDYAVEIAGDIDCDRELVEVGALLHDIGRSRSHDIDHAIIGAGILKDEGVDDRIVKIVERHIGAGLTPDEAKKLGLPPADYVPKTIEEKIVAHADNLIGNNERVSIKDTISMARRKWFASSVGRLIEFHYEVFRPEKVILTEPVCSDNGNGLDLMKKALDKKLKDMDILYRLNIDGDRYVVSLHGRDAGSAKDLLIKDMGAEPFSA
;
A
#
# COMPACT_ATOMS: atom_id res chain seq x y z
N MET A 1 -7.46 32.43 2.97
CA MET A 1 -7.36 31.36 3.98
C MET A 1 -5.98 30.73 3.84
N LYS A 2 -5.23 30.54 4.93
CA LYS A 2 -3.91 29.90 4.86
C LYS A 2 -4.11 28.43 4.48
N ARG A 3 -3.40 27.94 3.47
CA ARG A 3 -3.46 26.53 3.03
C ARG A 3 -2.86 25.65 4.12
N PHE A 4 -3.55 24.58 4.52
CA PHE A 4 -3.03 23.62 5.50
C PHE A 4 -2.05 22.70 4.78
N GLY A 5 -0.76 22.81 5.10
CA GLY A 5 0.29 22.02 4.47
C GLY A 5 1.21 21.34 5.48
N LYS A 6 2.40 20.96 5.01
CA LYS A 6 3.44 20.27 5.80
C LYS A 6 3.81 20.99 7.10
N GLU A 7 3.99 22.31 7.04
CA GLU A 7 4.40 23.09 8.22
C GLU A 7 3.31 23.07 9.31
N GLU A 8 2.05 23.25 8.92
CA GLU A 8 0.91 23.14 9.83
C GLU A 8 0.78 21.72 10.41
N ALA A 9 0.99 20.68 9.61
CA ALA A 9 0.98 19.29 10.07
C ALA A 9 2.07 19.02 11.13
N LEU A 10 3.31 19.44 10.87
CA LEU A 10 4.42 19.30 11.83
C LEU A 10 4.17 20.10 13.12
N ALA A 11 3.56 21.28 13.01
CA ALA A 11 3.16 22.07 14.18
C ALA A 11 2.12 21.34 15.05
N LEU A 12 1.14 20.65 14.43
CA LEU A 12 0.18 19.82 15.16
C LEU A 12 0.86 18.64 15.86
N LEU A 13 1.72 17.88 15.18
CA LEU A 13 2.44 16.77 15.81
C LEU A 13 3.26 17.24 17.04
N LYS A 14 3.89 18.42 16.93
CA LYS A 14 4.59 19.04 18.06
C LYS A 14 3.63 19.45 19.18
N LYS A 15 2.50 20.08 18.85
CA LYS A 15 1.47 20.50 19.81
C LYS A 15 0.91 19.31 20.61
N TYR A 16 0.73 18.16 19.97
CA TYR A 16 0.20 16.95 20.61
C TYR A 16 1.28 16.06 21.24
N GLY A 17 2.56 16.47 21.21
CA GLY A 17 3.63 15.83 21.97
C GLY A 17 3.97 14.42 21.48
N ILE A 18 4.01 14.20 20.17
CA ILE A 18 4.38 12.90 19.59
C ILE A 18 5.77 12.48 20.03
N SER A 19 5.90 11.22 20.47
CA SER A 19 7.16 10.68 20.97
C SER A 19 8.20 10.56 19.85
N PRO A 20 9.51 10.60 20.15
CA PRO A 20 10.55 10.46 19.13
C PRO A 20 10.41 9.20 18.28
N ALA A 21 10.10 8.06 18.90
CA ALA A 21 9.92 6.79 18.19
C ALA A 21 8.74 6.82 17.20
N VAL A 22 7.62 7.42 17.59
CA VAL A 22 6.46 7.58 16.68
C VAL A 22 6.79 8.59 15.58
N MET A 23 7.52 9.67 15.89
CA MET A 23 7.96 10.64 14.89
C MET A 23 8.87 9.99 13.83
N GLU A 24 9.79 9.11 14.22
CA GLU A 24 10.63 8.35 13.28
C GLU A 24 9.79 7.50 12.33
N HIS A 25 8.80 6.77 12.86
CA HIS A 25 7.85 6.00 12.05
C HIS A 25 7.07 6.89 11.07
N ILE A 26 6.47 7.98 11.57
CA ILE A 26 5.72 8.95 10.76
C ILE A 26 6.57 9.47 9.59
N MET A 27 7.82 9.81 9.85
CA MET A 27 8.71 10.33 8.81
C MET A 27 9.05 9.26 7.77
N ALA A 28 9.32 8.01 8.19
CA ALA A 28 9.55 6.89 7.29
C ALA A 28 8.33 6.59 6.39
N VAL A 29 7.12 6.58 6.97
CA VAL A 29 5.86 6.40 6.23
C VAL A 29 5.65 7.56 5.26
N ARG A 30 5.87 8.80 5.69
CA ARG A 30 5.76 9.98 4.82
C ARG A 30 6.67 9.88 3.63
N ASP A 31 7.96 9.61 3.84
CA ASP A 31 8.94 9.61 2.77
C ASP A 31 8.61 8.53 1.73
N TYR A 32 8.17 7.35 2.19
CA TYR A 32 7.76 6.27 1.30
C TYR A 32 6.41 6.53 0.60
N ALA A 33 5.43 7.13 1.28
CA ALA A 33 4.17 7.52 0.66
C ALA A 33 4.37 8.56 -0.45
N VAL A 34 5.28 9.52 -0.24
CA VAL A 34 5.66 10.52 -1.26
C VAL A 34 6.40 9.90 -2.43
N GLU A 35 7.27 8.90 -2.18
CA GLU A 35 7.91 8.10 -3.24
C GLU A 35 6.85 7.44 -4.14
N ILE A 36 5.89 6.71 -3.55
CA ILE A 36 4.80 6.06 -4.27
C ILE A 36 3.96 7.08 -5.07
N ALA A 37 3.61 8.20 -4.45
CA ALA A 37 2.84 9.27 -5.10
C ALA A 37 3.61 9.96 -6.25
N GLY A 38 4.92 9.77 -6.35
CA GLY A 38 5.76 10.27 -7.44
C GLY A 38 5.40 9.69 -8.81
N ASP A 39 4.89 8.46 -8.85
CA ASP A 39 4.64 7.70 -10.07
C ASP A 39 3.15 7.54 -10.42
N ILE A 40 2.27 8.17 -9.63
CA ILE A 40 0.80 8.11 -9.78
C ILE A 40 0.21 9.52 -9.86
N ASP A 41 -0.85 9.64 -10.65
CA ASP A 41 -1.69 10.84 -10.70
C ASP A 41 -2.57 10.92 -9.42
N CYS A 42 -2.16 11.77 -8.48
CA CYS A 42 -2.84 11.97 -7.19
C CYS A 42 -2.52 13.36 -6.60
N ASP A 43 -3.25 13.77 -5.56
CA ASP A 43 -2.93 14.96 -4.78
C ASP A 43 -1.74 14.69 -3.83
N ARG A 44 -0.52 14.97 -4.31
CA ARG A 44 0.73 14.71 -3.57
C ARG A 44 0.84 15.44 -2.23
N GLU A 45 0.28 16.64 -2.13
CA GLU A 45 0.30 17.37 -0.86
C GLU A 45 -0.65 16.71 0.15
N LEU A 46 -1.83 16.26 -0.31
CA LEU A 46 -2.75 15.50 0.51
C LEU A 46 -2.14 14.18 1.01
N VAL A 47 -1.36 13.47 0.16
CA VAL A 47 -0.60 12.28 0.58
C VAL A 47 0.45 12.63 1.62
N GLU A 48 1.28 13.66 1.39
CA GLU A 48 2.33 14.07 2.33
C GLU A 48 1.74 14.43 3.70
N VAL A 49 0.70 15.28 3.72
CA VAL A 49 0.07 15.74 4.96
C VAL A 49 -0.69 14.60 5.64
N GLY A 50 -1.41 13.76 4.88
CA GLY A 50 -2.09 12.58 5.39
C GLY A 50 -1.12 11.61 6.06
N ALA A 51 0.03 11.35 5.44
CA ALA A 51 1.08 10.50 6.00
C ALA A 51 1.74 11.12 7.24
N LEU A 52 1.96 12.43 7.30
CA LEU A 52 2.47 13.08 8.50
C LEU A 52 1.53 12.92 9.70
N LEU A 53 0.22 12.97 9.47
CA LEU A 53 -0.78 13.01 10.52
C LEU A 53 -1.41 11.64 10.84
N HIS A 54 -1.15 10.59 10.06
CA HIS A 54 -1.82 9.29 10.18
C HIS A 54 -1.79 8.73 11.60
N ASP A 55 -0.69 8.92 12.32
CA ASP A 55 -0.47 8.38 13.66
C ASP A 55 -0.60 9.44 14.77
N ILE A 56 -1.19 10.62 14.51
CA ILE A 56 -1.32 11.68 15.54
C ILE A 56 -2.09 11.22 16.78
N GLY A 57 -3.00 10.24 16.63
CA GLY A 57 -3.72 9.63 17.75
C GLY A 57 -2.83 8.86 18.73
N ARG A 58 -1.60 8.50 18.34
CA ARG A 58 -0.58 7.92 19.23
C ARG A 58 -0.13 8.83 20.35
N SER A 59 -0.46 10.12 20.27
CA SER A 59 -0.34 11.06 21.40
C SER A 59 -1.26 10.70 22.58
N ARG A 60 -2.30 9.88 22.36
CA ARG A 60 -3.32 9.55 23.36
C ARG A 60 -3.53 8.05 23.56
N SER A 61 -3.33 7.23 22.53
CA SER A 61 -3.51 5.77 22.62
C SER A 61 -2.45 4.99 21.85
N HIS A 62 -1.99 3.89 22.45
CA HIS A 62 -1.13 2.90 21.79
C HIS A 62 -1.90 1.68 21.27
N ASP A 63 -3.23 1.67 21.41
CA ASP A 63 -4.10 0.62 20.90
C ASP A 63 -4.59 0.91 19.48
N ILE A 64 -5.44 0.04 18.94
CA ILE A 64 -5.97 0.15 17.57
C ILE A 64 -6.93 1.33 17.37
N ASP A 65 -7.42 1.94 18.44
CA ASP A 65 -8.32 3.10 18.37
C ASP A 65 -7.60 4.43 18.07
N HIS A 66 -6.27 4.46 18.00
CA HIS A 66 -5.49 5.66 17.68
C HIS A 66 -5.93 6.32 16.37
N ALA A 67 -6.33 5.57 15.34
CA ALA A 67 -6.84 6.18 14.10
C ALA A 67 -8.12 7.00 14.33
N ILE A 68 -9.04 6.50 15.14
CA ILE A 68 -10.30 7.18 15.46
C ILE A 68 -10.03 8.38 16.35
N ILE A 69 -9.14 8.24 17.33
CA ILE A 69 -8.72 9.34 18.21
C ILE A 69 -8.02 10.42 17.38
N GLY A 70 -7.14 10.04 16.46
CA GLY A 70 -6.46 10.94 15.54
C GLY A 70 -7.44 11.69 14.64
N ALA A 71 -8.42 10.99 14.07
CA ALA A 71 -9.50 11.60 13.30
C ALA A 71 -10.31 12.62 14.14
N GLY A 72 -10.59 12.31 15.40
CA GLY A 72 -11.25 13.24 16.33
C GLY A 72 -10.40 14.48 16.61
N ILE A 73 -9.10 14.31 16.90
CA ILE A 73 -8.15 15.41 17.07
C ILE A 73 -8.17 16.34 15.86
N LEU A 74 -8.08 15.80 14.64
CA LEU A 74 -8.01 16.59 13.42
C LEU A 74 -9.32 17.33 13.12
N LYS A 75 -10.48 16.73 13.45
CA LYS A 75 -11.78 17.41 13.37
C LYS A 75 -11.84 18.61 14.32
N ASP A 76 -11.39 18.45 15.56
CA ASP A 76 -11.38 19.53 16.55
C ASP A 76 -10.42 20.68 16.16
N GLU A 77 -9.32 20.36 15.47
CA GLU A 77 -8.37 21.34 14.93
C GLU A 77 -8.85 22.00 13.62
N GLY A 78 -10.01 21.59 13.08
CA GLY A 78 -10.57 22.14 11.84
C GLY A 78 -9.78 21.78 10.58
N VAL A 79 -9.09 20.63 10.58
CA VAL A 79 -8.32 20.12 9.43
C VAL A 79 -9.27 19.60 8.35
N ASP A 80 -8.87 19.71 7.09
CA ASP A 80 -9.63 19.21 5.92
C ASP A 80 -10.06 17.75 6.11
N ASP A 81 -11.37 17.49 5.93
CA ASP A 81 -11.99 16.16 6.05
C ASP A 81 -11.31 15.08 5.20
N ARG A 82 -10.65 15.45 4.09
CA ARG A 82 -9.87 14.52 3.27
C ARG A 82 -8.68 13.95 4.05
N ILE A 83 -7.96 14.78 4.81
CA ILE A 83 -6.86 14.35 5.69
C ILE A 83 -7.42 13.52 6.84
N VAL A 84 -8.53 13.96 7.44
CA VAL A 84 -9.19 13.21 8.52
C VAL A 84 -9.51 11.79 8.07
N LYS A 85 -10.06 11.59 6.88
CA LYS A 85 -10.39 10.26 6.34
C LYS A 85 -9.16 9.40 6.10
N ILE A 86 -8.04 9.97 5.67
CA ILE A 86 -6.77 9.25 5.57
C ILE A 86 -6.39 8.70 6.95
N VAL A 87 -6.39 9.56 7.97
CA VAL A 87 -6.06 9.17 9.36
C VAL A 87 -7.04 8.15 9.92
N GLU A 88 -8.34 8.31 9.68
CA GLU A 88 -9.38 7.41 10.21
C GLU A 88 -9.32 5.99 9.60
N ARG A 89 -8.74 5.85 8.40
CA ARG A 89 -8.83 4.62 7.57
C ARG A 89 -7.51 3.89 7.31
N HIS A 90 -6.40 4.41 7.82
CA HIS A 90 -5.08 3.87 7.48
C HIS A 90 -4.77 2.49 8.09
N ILE A 91 -5.47 2.08 9.16
CA ILE A 91 -5.12 0.87 9.91
C ILE A 91 -5.27 -0.38 9.05
N GLY A 92 -4.18 -1.13 8.93
CA GLY A 92 -4.15 -2.29 8.03
C GLY A 92 -4.43 -1.82 6.60
N ALA A 93 -5.24 -2.54 5.84
CA ALA A 93 -5.77 -2.05 4.57
C ALA A 93 -7.24 -1.62 4.71
N GLY A 94 -7.54 -0.95 5.83
CA GLY A 94 -8.87 -0.58 6.25
C GLY A 94 -9.69 -1.70 6.86
N LEU A 95 -10.77 -1.31 7.54
CA LEU A 95 -11.67 -2.21 8.27
C LEU A 95 -13.13 -1.97 7.85
N THR A 96 -13.83 -3.04 7.53
CA THR A 96 -15.30 -3.01 7.36
C THR A 96 -15.99 -2.82 8.72
N PRO A 97 -17.28 -2.42 8.75
CA PRO A 97 -18.01 -2.26 10.00
C PRO A 97 -17.99 -3.50 10.91
N ASP A 98 -18.08 -4.69 10.32
CA ASP A 98 -18.04 -5.96 11.05
C ASP A 98 -16.64 -6.28 11.61
N GLU A 99 -15.59 -5.99 10.85
CA GLU A 99 -14.20 -6.15 11.29
C GLU A 99 -13.87 -5.17 12.42
N ALA A 100 -14.28 -3.91 12.28
CA ALA A 100 -14.13 -2.89 13.32
C ALA A 100 -14.82 -3.31 14.62
N LYS A 101 -16.07 -3.77 14.53
CA LYS A 101 -16.81 -4.29 15.68
C LYS A 101 -16.09 -5.46 16.37
N LYS A 102 -15.54 -6.40 15.60
CA LYS A 102 -14.77 -7.54 16.15
C LYS A 102 -13.48 -7.12 16.84
N LEU A 103 -12.92 -5.97 16.45
CA LEU A 103 -11.73 -5.37 17.05
C LEU A 103 -12.06 -4.40 18.20
N GLY A 104 -13.34 -4.27 18.59
CA GLY A 104 -13.77 -3.38 19.66
C GLY A 104 -13.86 -1.90 19.28
N LEU A 105 -13.74 -1.58 17.99
CA LEU A 105 -13.92 -0.23 17.49
C LEU A 105 -15.40 0.09 17.24
N PRO A 106 -15.80 1.38 17.28
CA PRO A 106 -17.10 1.81 16.76
C PRO A 106 -17.39 1.21 15.38
N PRO A 107 -18.56 0.60 15.14
CA PRO A 107 -18.86 0.03 13.84
C PRO A 107 -19.01 1.12 12.77
N ALA A 108 -18.06 1.20 11.83
CA ALA A 108 -18.13 2.07 10.67
C ALA A 108 -17.26 1.53 9.52
N ASP A 109 -17.40 2.13 8.34
CA ASP A 109 -16.61 1.78 7.17
C ASP A 109 -15.29 2.56 7.16
N TYR A 110 -14.23 1.88 7.57
CA TYR A 110 -12.86 2.38 7.63
C TYR A 110 -12.02 1.92 6.44
N VAL A 111 -12.62 1.53 5.31
CA VAL A 111 -11.88 1.10 4.13
C VAL A 111 -11.40 2.33 3.33
N PRO A 112 -10.10 2.46 3.01
CA PRO A 112 -9.58 3.49 2.12
C PRO A 112 -10.30 3.55 0.77
N LYS A 113 -10.74 4.75 0.37
CA LYS A 113 -11.58 4.97 -0.81
C LYS A 113 -10.84 5.64 -1.95
N THR A 114 -10.11 6.72 -1.65
CA THR A 114 -9.36 7.48 -2.67
C THR A 114 -7.97 6.89 -2.88
N ILE A 115 -7.31 7.28 -3.96
CA ILE A 115 -5.93 6.84 -4.21
C ILE A 115 -4.98 7.35 -3.13
N GLU A 116 -5.19 8.57 -2.60
CA GLU A 116 -4.39 9.13 -1.52
C GLU A 116 -4.57 8.35 -0.20
N GLU A 117 -5.81 7.99 0.15
CA GLU A 117 -6.09 7.13 1.32
C GLU A 117 -5.37 5.77 1.17
N LYS A 118 -5.40 5.17 -0.02
CA LYS A 118 -4.74 3.89 -0.30
C LYS A 118 -3.22 3.98 -0.26
N ILE A 119 -2.63 5.05 -0.81
CA ILE A 119 -1.17 5.26 -0.78
C ILE A 119 -0.68 5.35 0.66
N VAL A 120 -1.32 6.15 1.51
CA VAL A 120 -0.87 6.32 2.91
C VAL A 120 -1.03 5.03 3.70
N ALA A 121 -2.20 4.38 3.61
CA ALA A 121 -2.42 3.09 4.28
C ALA A 121 -1.42 2.03 3.81
N HIS A 122 -1.14 1.97 2.50
CA HIS A 122 -0.21 0.98 1.95
C HIS A 122 1.24 1.25 2.33
N ALA A 123 1.66 2.52 2.34
CA ALA A 123 2.97 2.93 2.80
C ALA A 123 3.19 2.55 4.27
N ASP A 124 2.20 2.82 5.13
CA ASP A 124 2.23 2.42 6.55
C ASP A 124 2.43 0.91 6.73
N ASN A 125 1.67 0.08 6.02
CA ASN A 125 1.84 -1.39 6.09
C ASN A 125 3.20 -1.90 5.58
N LEU A 126 3.90 -1.11 4.77
CA LEU A 126 5.22 -1.45 4.23
C LEU A 126 6.37 -0.87 5.04
N ILE A 127 6.09 -0.13 6.12
CA ILE A 127 7.09 0.33 7.08
C ILE A 127 6.95 -0.46 8.39
N GLY A 128 7.92 -1.32 8.68
CA GLY A 128 8.06 -2.01 9.95
C GLY A 128 8.92 -1.18 10.91
N ASN A 129 8.31 -0.64 11.98
CA ASN A 129 8.92 0.37 12.85
C ASN A 129 9.29 1.63 12.05
N ASN A 130 10.51 1.72 11.52
CA ASN A 130 11.01 2.85 10.76
C ASN A 130 11.75 2.41 9.48
N GLU A 131 11.68 1.13 9.13
CA GLU A 131 12.34 0.57 7.96
C GLU A 131 11.33 -0.11 7.03
N ARG A 132 11.62 -0.06 5.73
CA ARG A 132 10.79 -0.68 4.72
C ARG A 132 10.92 -2.21 4.77
N VAL A 133 9.77 -2.90 4.73
CA VAL A 133 9.66 -4.36 4.59
C VAL A 133 9.16 -4.75 3.20
N SER A 134 9.40 -6.00 2.79
CA SER A 134 8.92 -6.49 1.49
C SER A 134 7.41 -6.71 1.47
N ILE A 135 6.76 -6.59 0.30
CA ILE A 135 5.32 -6.87 0.18
C ILE A 135 4.98 -8.31 0.59
N LYS A 136 5.87 -9.26 0.29
CA LYS A 136 5.69 -10.67 0.65
C LYS A 136 5.73 -10.87 2.16
N ASP A 137 6.66 -10.23 2.86
CA ASP A 137 6.73 -10.26 4.32
C ASP A 137 5.55 -9.54 4.95
N THR A 138 5.17 -8.37 4.43
CA THR A 138 3.98 -7.62 4.84
C THR A 138 2.71 -8.46 4.71
N ILE A 139 2.50 -9.18 3.60
CA ILE A 139 1.36 -10.11 3.45
C ILE A 139 1.44 -11.26 4.47
N SER A 140 2.62 -11.84 4.68
CA SER A 140 2.83 -12.91 5.65
C SER A 140 2.53 -12.47 7.09
N MET A 141 2.94 -11.25 7.46
CA MET A 141 2.61 -10.62 8.74
C MET A 141 1.11 -10.30 8.83
N ALA A 142 0.53 -9.72 7.78
CA ALA A 142 -0.89 -9.36 7.74
C ALA A 142 -1.80 -10.59 7.92
N ARG A 143 -1.46 -11.74 7.32
CA ARG A 143 -2.21 -13.00 7.50
C ARG A 143 -2.29 -13.49 8.95
N ARG A 144 -1.33 -13.10 9.79
CA ARG A 144 -1.31 -13.45 11.23
C ARG A 144 -2.06 -12.45 12.10
N LYS A 145 -2.17 -11.20 11.64
CA LYS A 145 -2.70 -10.08 12.42
C LYS A 145 -4.13 -9.67 12.03
N TRP A 146 -4.46 -9.74 10.74
CA TRP A 146 -5.65 -9.14 10.15
C TRP A 146 -6.59 -10.19 9.55
N PHE A 147 -7.83 -9.76 9.26
CA PHE A 147 -8.83 -10.59 8.61
C PHE A 147 -8.42 -10.90 7.16
N ALA A 148 -8.86 -12.05 6.64
CA ALA A 148 -8.57 -12.47 5.26
C ALA A 148 -8.99 -11.42 4.21
N SER A 149 -10.12 -10.75 4.44
CA SER A 149 -10.61 -9.64 3.62
C SER A 149 -9.69 -8.41 3.67
N SER A 150 -9.14 -8.07 4.84
CA SER A 150 -8.13 -7.01 4.98
C SER A 150 -6.84 -7.36 4.22
N VAL A 151 -6.39 -8.61 4.29
CA VAL A 151 -5.23 -9.08 3.53
C VAL A 151 -5.49 -9.02 2.02
N GLY A 152 -6.70 -9.39 1.59
CA GLY A 152 -7.10 -9.24 0.18
C GLY A 152 -7.04 -7.78 -0.28
N ARG A 153 -7.54 -6.84 0.53
CA ARG A 153 -7.46 -5.40 0.23
C ARG A 153 -6.03 -4.89 0.17
N LEU A 154 -5.16 -5.33 1.08
CA LEU A 154 -3.73 -4.98 1.06
C LEU A 154 -3.04 -5.39 -0.25
N ILE A 155 -3.36 -6.58 -0.75
CA ILE A 155 -2.87 -7.08 -2.04
C ILE A 155 -3.43 -6.24 -3.18
N GLU A 156 -4.72 -5.92 -3.17
CA GLU A 156 -5.34 -5.10 -4.21
C GLU A 156 -4.78 -3.68 -4.22
N PHE A 157 -4.58 -3.06 -3.05
CA PHE A 157 -3.93 -1.75 -2.96
C PHE A 157 -2.54 -1.78 -3.57
N HIS A 158 -1.75 -2.84 -3.37
CA HIS A 158 -0.45 -2.96 -4.02
C HIS A 158 -0.54 -2.88 -5.55
N TYR A 159 -1.57 -3.48 -6.16
CA TYR A 159 -1.78 -3.39 -7.61
C TYR A 159 -2.28 -2.02 -8.07
N GLU A 160 -3.02 -1.30 -7.21
CA GLU A 160 -3.55 0.03 -7.51
C GLU A 160 -2.51 1.15 -7.34
N VAL A 161 -1.66 1.04 -6.30
CA VAL A 161 -0.69 2.09 -5.91
C VAL A 161 0.69 1.89 -6.53
N PHE A 162 0.91 0.85 -7.33
CA PHE A 162 2.13 0.72 -8.13
C PHE A 162 1.76 0.64 -9.60
N ARG A 163 2.28 1.60 -10.38
CA ARG A 163 2.21 1.54 -11.84
C ARG A 163 2.95 0.27 -12.31
N PRO A 164 2.31 -0.59 -13.11
CA PRO A 164 2.96 -1.83 -13.53
C PRO A 164 4.01 -1.62 -14.59
N GLU A 165 5.09 -2.37 -14.48
CA GLU A 165 5.91 -2.78 -15.62
C GLU A 165 5.26 -3.98 -16.30
N LYS A 166 5.26 -4.02 -17.63
CA LYS A 166 4.57 -5.07 -18.38
C LYS A 166 5.51 -5.76 -19.36
N VAL A 167 5.43 -7.09 -19.39
CA VAL A 167 6.11 -7.92 -20.37
C VAL A 167 5.14 -8.93 -20.99
N ILE A 168 5.48 -9.36 -22.19
CA ILE A 168 4.78 -10.40 -22.95
C ILE A 168 5.66 -11.63 -22.97
N LEU A 169 5.12 -12.78 -22.59
CA LEU A 169 5.74 -14.08 -22.78
C LEU A 169 4.94 -14.84 -23.84
N THR A 170 5.62 -15.31 -24.88
CA THR A 170 5.02 -16.19 -25.89
C THR A 170 5.31 -17.64 -25.55
N GLU A 171 4.36 -18.52 -25.85
CA GLU A 171 4.51 -19.97 -25.79
C GLU A 171 5.66 -20.50 -26.69
N PRO A 172 6.21 -21.72 -26.43
CA PRO A 172 5.45 -22.96 -26.21
C PRO A 172 5.73 -23.57 -24.85
N VAL A 173 4.83 -23.38 -23.89
CA VAL A 173 4.97 -24.06 -22.58
C VAL A 173 3.78 -25.00 -22.39
N CYS A 174 3.89 -26.13 -23.09
CA CYS A 174 3.05 -27.32 -23.08
C CYS A 174 1.73 -27.25 -23.87
N SER A 175 1.66 -28.06 -24.93
CA SER A 175 0.53 -28.35 -25.81
C SER A 175 -0.62 -29.14 -25.15
N ASP A 176 -0.89 -28.90 -23.88
CA ASP A 176 -2.00 -29.54 -23.16
C ASP A 176 -2.97 -28.49 -22.62
N ASN A 177 -4.15 -28.48 -23.24
CA ASN A 177 -5.32 -27.67 -22.93
C ASN A 177 -5.62 -27.62 -21.42
N GLY A 178 -5.00 -26.65 -20.71
CA GLY A 178 -5.21 -26.35 -19.29
C GLY A 178 -3.96 -26.30 -18.40
N ASN A 179 -2.82 -26.87 -18.80
CA ASN A 179 -1.62 -26.99 -17.95
C ASN A 179 -0.61 -25.84 -18.10
N GLY A 180 -0.61 -25.12 -19.23
CA GLY A 180 0.37 -24.06 -19.53
C GLY A 180 0.34 -22.88 -18.55
N LEU A 181 -0.84 -22.45 -18.12
CA LEU A 181 -0.98 -21.32 -17.19
C LEU A 181 -0.37 -21.63 -15.80
N ASP A 182 -0.60 -22.84 -15.27
CA ASP A 182 -0.04 -23.25 -13.97
C ASP A 182 1.48 -23.41 -14.03
N LEU A 183 1.99 -23.99 -15.12
CA LEU A 183 3.42 -24.10 -15.38
C LEU A 183 4.07 -22.72 -15.51
N MET A 184 3.43 -21.78 -16.22
CA MET A 184 3.90 -20.41 -16.34
C MET A 184 3.94 -19.70 -14.98
N LYS A 185 2.89 -19.83 -14.17
CA LYS A 185 2.87 -19.30 -12.80
C LYS A 185 4.01 -19.87 -11.95
N LYS A 186 4.21 -21.19 -11.97
CA LYS A 186 5.31 -21.84 -11.24
C LYS A 186 6.68 -21.34 -11.69
N ALA A 187 6.86 -21.12 -12.99
CA ALA A 187 8.10 -20.57 -13.54
C ALA A 187 8.33 -19.12 -13.06
N LEU A 188 7.31 -18.28 -13.13
CA LEU A 188 7.35 -16.90 -12.64
C LEU A 188 7.60 -16.85 -11.14
N ASP A 189 6.88 -17.64 -10.33
CA ASP A 189 7.05 -17.71 -8.88
C ASP A 189 8.48 -18.09 -8.51
N LYS A 190 9.06 -19.08 -9.19
CA LYS A 190 10.46 -19.48 -8.98
C LYS A 190 11.43 -18.36 -9.37
N LYS A 191 11.16 -17.66 -10.47
CA LYS A 191 12.06 -16.65 -11.03
C LYS A 191 12.06 -15.35 -10.24
N LEU A 192 10.89 -14.96 -9.74
CA LEU A 192 10.62 -13.69 -9.06
C LEU A 192 10.59 -13.85 -7.53
N LYS A 193 10.99 -15.02 -7.00
CA LYS A 193 10.85 -15.36 -5.57
C LYS A 193 11.52 -14.35 -4.63
N ASP A 194 12.67 -13.80 -5.00
CA ASP A 194 13.47 -12.88 -4.18
C ASP A 194 13.18 -11.40 -4.50
N MET A 195 12.34 -11.13 -5.50
CA MET A 195 11.96 -9.78 -5.90
C MET A 195 10.82 -9.25 -5.04
N ASP A 196 10.87 -7.97 -4.72
CA ASP A 196 9.85 -7.29 -3.95
C ASP A 196 8.74 -6.71 -4.83
N ILE A 197 7.97 -7.64 -5.37
CA ILE A 197 6.85 -7.38 -6.26
C ILE A 197 5.71 -8.36 -6.02
N LEU A 198 4.54 -7.97 -6.51
CA LEU A 198 3.47 -8.88 -6.91
C LEU A 198 3.29 -8.82 -8.43
N TYR A 199 2.71 -9.86 -9.01
CA TYR A 199 2.39 -9.86 -10.43
C TYR A 199 0.95 -10.29 -10.70
N ARG A 200 0.41 -9.86 -11.84
CA ARG A 200 -0.81 -10.39 -12.46
C ARG A 200 -0.45 -11.01 -13.80
N LEU A 201 -1.08 -12.14 -14.10
CA LEU A 201 -0.88 -12.91 -15.32
C LEU A 201 -2.21 -13.01 -16.04
N ASN A 202 -2.29 -12.42 -17.24
CA ASN A 202 -3.45 -12.49 -18.11
C ASN A 202 -3.09 -13.20 -19.41
N ILE A 203 -4.08 -13.82 -20.04
CA ILE A 203 -3.93 -14.44 -21.37
C ILE A 203 -4.58 -13.51 -22.38
N ASP A 204 -3.84 -13.17 -23.44
CA ASP A 204 -4.32 -12.42 -24.59
C ASP A 204 -3.99 -13.22 -25.86
N GLY A 205 -4.97 -13.96 -26.39
CA GLY A 205 -4.76 -14.91 -27.46
C GLY A 205 -3.81 -16.04 -27.05
N ASP A 206 -2.67 -16.13 -27.75
CA ASP A 206 -1.58 -17.09 -27.50
C ASP A 206 -0.45 -16.51 -26.62
N ARG A 207 -0.67 -15.33 -26.03
CA ARG A 207 0.33 -14.57 -25.28
C ARG A 207 -0.03 -14.50 -23.80
N TYR A 208 0.99 -14.55 -22.97
CA TYR A 208 0.89 -14.26 -21.55
C TYR A 208 1.35 -12.83 -21.28
N VAL A 209 0.45 -11.98 -20.81
CA VAL A 209 0.76 -10.63 -20.37
C VAL A 209 1.00 -10.63 -18.86
N VAL A 210 2.25 -10.37 -18.47
CA VAL A 210 2.66 -10.27 -17.06
C VAL A 210 2.72 -8.80 -16.68
N SER A 211 1.93 -8.39 -15.70
CA SER A 211 2.00 -7.06 -15.07
C SER A 211 2.71 -7.18 -13.73
N LEU A 212 3.85 -6.53 -13.57
CA LEU A 212 4.73 -6.55 -12.41
C LEU A 212 4.53 -5.26 -11.62
N HIS A 213 4.20 -5.36 -10.34
CA HIS A 213 3.90 -4.23 -9.46
C HIS A 213 4.80 -4.29 -8.23
N GLY A 214 5.37 -3.15 -7.83
CA GLY A 214 6.21 -3.04 -6.64
C GLY A 214 7.58 -2.47 -6.96
N ARG A 215 8.43 -2.42 -5.94
CA ARG A 215 9.72 -1.71 -5.97
C ARG A 215 10.68 -2.28 -7.02
N ASP A 216 10.70 -3.60 -7.15
CA ASP A 216 11.61 -4.27 -8.08
C ASP A 216 10.97 -4.51 -9.47
N ALA A 217 9.86 -3.86 -9.81
CA ALA A 217 9.14 -4.11 -11.06
C ALA A 217 10.03 -3.92 -12.31
N GLY A 218 10.88 -2.88 -12.34
CA GLY A 218 11.84 -2.65 -13.41
C GLY A 218 12.88 -3.77 -13.52
N SER A 219 13.54 -4.11 -12.41
CA SER A 219 14.51 -5.22 -12.34
C SER A 219 13.89 -6.56 -12.70
N ALA A 220 12.64 -6.80 -12.29
CA ALA A 220 11.89 -8.00 -12.60
C ALA A 220 11.57 -8.07 -14.10
N LYS A 221 11.18 -6.96 -14.74
CA LYS A 221 11.00 -6.88 -16.19
C LYS A 221 12.28 -7.27 -16.92
N ASP A 222 13.40 -6.65 -16.56
CA ASP A 222 14.69 -6.90 -17.21
C ASP A 222 15.14 -8.36 -17.04
N LEU A 223 14.89 -8.95 -15.86
CA LEU A 223 15.15 -10.35 -15.59
C LEU A 223 14.31 -11.29 -16.48
N LEU A 224 13.01 -11.00 -16.65
CA LEU A 224 12.13 -11.82 -17.49
C LEU A 224 12.50 -11.71 -18.97
N ILE A 225 12.87 -10.51 -19.45
CA ILE A 225 13.36 -10.31 -20.82
C ILE A 225 14.62 -11.16 -21.06
N LYS A 226 15.59 -11.04 -20.16
CA LYS A 226 16.90 -11.71 -20.29
C LYS A 226 16.80 -13.24 -20.20
N ASP A 227 16.06 -13.75 -19.22
CA ASP A 227 16.14 -15.16 -18.83
C ASP A 227 14.94 -16.00 -19.26
N MET A 228 13.82 -15.37 -19.63
CA MET A 228 12.61 -16.05 -20.10
C MET A 228 12.21 -15.63 -21.52
N GLY A 229 13.02 -14.81 -22.21
CA GLY A 229 12.74 -14.36 -23.57
C GLY A 229 11.49 -13.49 -23.68
N ALA A 230 11.14 -12.79 -22.59
CA ALA A 230 9.98 -11.90 -22.60
C ALA A 230 10.22 -10.69 -23.51
N GLU A 231 9.16 -10.18 -24.11
CA GLU A 231 9.17 -8.95 -24.90
C GLU A 231 8.60 -7.79 -24.08
N PRO A 232 9.14 -6.56 -24.20
CA PRO A 232 8.53 -5.37 -23.60
C PRO A 232 7.10 -5.16 -24.12
N PHE A 233 6.15 -4.91 -23.22
CA PHE A 233 4.79 -4.57 -23.62
C PHE A 233 4.75 -3.14 -24.15
N SER A 234 4.48 -2.97 -25.45
CA SER A 234 4.22 -1.67 -26.05
C SER A 234 2.70 -1.45 -26.09
N ALA A 235 2.23 -0.41 -25.38
CA ALA A 235 0.83 0.00 -25.34
C ALA A 235 0.42 0.77 -26.60
#